data_AF-A0A2V8QS70-F1
#
_entry.id   AF-A0A2V8QS70-F1
#
_cell.length_a   1.000
_cell.length_b   1.000
_cell.length_c   1.000
_cell.angle_alpha   90.00
_cell.angle_beta   90.00
_cell.angle_gamma   90.00
#
_symmetry.space_group_name_H-M   'P 1'
#
loop_
_entity.id
_entity.type
_entity.pdbx_description
1 polymer ?
#
loop_
_entity_poly.entity_id
_entity_poly.type
_entity_poly.pdbx_seq_one_letter_code
_entity_poly.pdbx_strand_id
1 'polypeptide(L)' 'GRVEADERTINAPVGRDPAARPAWRVAEGGKHAETRLRVLERRGRRTLVELEPVTGRTNQLRIHCAHAGHAVVGDRL' A
#
# COMPACT_ATOMS: atom_id res chain seq x y z
N GLY A 1 2.49 4.56 10.61
CA GLY A 1 1.98 3.82 11.77
C GLY A 1 2.99 2.78 12.19
N ARG A 2 2.72 2.05 13.27
CA ARG A 2 3.48 0.86 13.64
C ARG A 2 2.86 -0.34 12.91
N VAL A 3 3.66 -1.05 12.11
CA VAL A 3 3.25 -2.33 11.51
C VAL A 3 3.60 -3.42 12.52
N GLU A 4 2.60 -4.20 12.96
CA GLU A 4 2.80 -5.21 13.99
C GLU A 4 3.50 -6.45 13.46
N ALA A 5 3.03 -7.02 12.34
CA ALA A 5 3.65 -8.17 11.71
C ALA A 5 5.01 -7.81 11.07
N ASP A 6 6.00 -8.69 11.20
CA ASP A 6 7.31 -8.52 10.55
C ASP A 6 7.22 -8.69 9.03
N GLU A 7 6.30 -9.52 8.56
CA GLU A 7 6.03 -9.75 7.14
C GLU A 7 4.53 -9.70 6.88
N ARG A 8 4.14 -9.18 5.71
CA ARG A 8 2.75 -9.13 5.25
C ARG A 8 2.67 -9.12 3.74
N THR A 9 1.73 -9.87 3.18
CA THR A 9 1.34 -9.73 1.77
C THR A 9 0.05 -8.91 1.68
N ILE A 10 0.07 -7.88 0.84
CA ILE A 10 -1.10 -7.08 0.52
C ILE A 10 -1.56 -7.48 -0.88
N ASN A 11 -2.68 -8.21 -0.95
CA ASN A 11 -3.32 -8.56 -2.21
C ASN A 11 -4.66 -7.81 -2.28
N ALA A 12 -4.67 -6.71 -3.03
CA ALA A 12 -5.83 -5.84 -3.16
C ALA A 12 -5.83 -5.21 -4.57
N PRO A 13 -6.89 -5.39 -5.37
CA PRO A 13 -6.93 -4.93 -6.75
C PRO A 13 -6.84 -3.41 -6.84
N VAL A 14 -5.99 -2.89 -7.74
CA VAL A 14 -5.79 -1.46 -7.95
C VAL A 14 -6.42 -1.04 -9.26
N GLY A 15 -7.25 -0.01 -9.21
CA GLY A 15 -7.98 0.51 -10.37
C GLY A 15 -8.30 1.99 -10.25
N ARG A 16 -8.95 2.51 -11.30
CA ARG A 16 -9.53 3.86 -11.27
C ARG A 16 -10.97 3.77 -10.79
N ASP A 17 -11.31 4.58 -9.80
CA ASP A 17 -12.66 4.87 -9.36
C ASP A 17 -12.95 6.35 -9.71
N PRO A 18 -13.80 6.61 -10.72
CA PRO A 18 -14.13 7.97 -11.14
C PRO A 18 -14.78 8.83 -10.04
N ALA A 19 -15.45 8.20 -9.07
CA ALA A 19 -16.10 8.91 -7.96
C ALA A 19 -15.12 9.26 -6.83
N ALA A 20 -13.94 8.64 -6.80
CA ALA A 20 -12.95 8.86 -5.76
C ALA A 20 -11.98 10.01 -6.09
N ARG A 21 -11.53 10.68 -5.03
CA ARG A 21 -10.42 11.63 -5.04
C ARG A 21 -9.43 11.18 -3.97
N PRO A 22 -8.27 10.62 -4.32
CA PRO A 22 -7.73 10.38 -5.67
C PRO A 22 -8.47 9.29 -6.44
N ALA A 23 -8.39 9.36 -7.78
CA ALA A 23 -9.06 8.39 -8.65
C ALA A 23 -8.44 6.99 -8.58
N TRP A 24 -7.12 6.87 -8.33
CA TRP A 24 -6.47 5.56 -8.20
C TRP A 24 -6.56 5.07 -6.77
N ARG A 25 -7.17 3.90 -6.57
CA ARG A 25 -7.40 3.30 -5.25
C ARG A 25 -7.51 1.78 -5.34
N VAL A 26 -7.67 1.15 -4.18
CA VAL A 26 -8.20 -0.22 -4.13
C VAL A 26 -9.66 -0.18 -4.59
N ALA A 27 -9.96 -0.89 -5.66
CA ALA A 27 -11.28 -0.94 -6.29
C ALA A 27 -11.58 -2.38 -6.73
N GLU A 28 -12.79 -2.86 -6.47
CA GLU A 28 -13.19 -4.25 -6.72
C GLU A 28 -13.09 -4.64 -8.20
N GLY A 29 -13.43 -3.73 -9.11
CA GLY A 29 -13.21 -3.88 -10.57
C GLY A 29 -11.79 -3.53 -11.05
N GLY A 30 -10.85 -3.33 -10.13
CA GLY A 30 -9.45 -3.02 -10.42
C GLY A 30 -8.67 -4.20 -10.97
N LYS A 31 -7.44 -3.95 -11.41
CA LYS A 31 -6.52 -5.01 -11.84
C LYS A 31 -5.87 -5.64 -10.61
N HIS A 32 -5.68 -6.96 -10.65
CA HIS A 32 -4.92 -7.67 -9.63
C HIS A 32 -3.60 -6.97 -9.33
N ALA A 33 -3.34 -6.77 -8.04
CA ALA A 33 -2.14 -6.15 -7.53
C ALA A 33 -1.70 -6.79 -6.21
N GLU A 34 -0.42 -7.15 -6.15
CA GLU A 34 0.18 -7.81 -4.99
C GLU A 34 1.52 -7.14 -4.61
N THR A 35 1.67 -6.84 -3.32
CA THR A 35 2.90 -6.30 -2.73
C THR A 35 3.25 -7.09 -1.47
N ARG A 36 4.50 -7.54 -1.38
CA ARG A 36 5.06 -8.10 -0.16
C ARG A 36 5.72 -6.98 0.64
N LEU A 37 5.50 -6.99 1.95
CA LEU A 37 6.01 -6.03 2.90
C LEU A 37 6.84 -6.77 3.93
N ARG A 38 8.05 -6.27 4.19
CA ARG A 38 8.90 -6.73 5.29
C ARG A 38 9.32 -5.55 6.15
N VAL A 39 9.16 -5.66 7.46
CA VAL A 39 9.58 -4.61 8.40
C VAL A 39 11.09 -4.68 8.58
N LEU A 40 11.76 -3.56 8.29
CA LEU A 40 13.20 -3.43 8.54
C LEU A 40 13.45 -2.79 9.90
N GLU A 41 12.64 -1.80 10.28
CA GLU A 41 12.83 -1.09 11.54
C GLU A 41 11.55 -0.43 12.04
N ARG A 42 11.34 -0.38 13.37
CA ARG A 42 10.23 0.33 14.01
C ARG A 42 10.78 1.50 14.84
N ARG A 43 10.41 2.74 14.50
CA ARG A 43 10.84 3.96 15.19
C ARG A 43 9.64 4.79 15.65
N GLY A 44 9.27 4.66 16.93
CA GLY A 44 8.13 5.38 17.50
C GLY A 44 6.83 5.10 16.75
N ARG A 45 6.24 6.14 16.13
CA ARG A 45 4.97 6.02 15.36
C ARG A 45 5.16 5.69 13.87
N ARG A 46 6.39 5.37 13.45
CA ARG A 46 6.77 5.09 12.06
C ARG A 46 7.45 3.74 11.97
N THR A 47 7.28 3.09 10.82
CA THR A 47 7.95 1.83 10.51
C THR A 47 8.63 1.98 9.17
N LEU A 48 9.92 1.66 9.12
CA LEU A 48 10.66 1.48 7.89
C LEU A 48 10.38 0.07 7.38
N VAL A 49 9.90 -0.01 6.14
CA VAL A 49 9.53 -1.26 5.50
C VAL A 49 10.24 -1.37 4.16
N GLU A 50 10.63 -2.58 3.81
CA GLU A 50 10.92 -3.00 2.45
C GLU A 50 9.59 -3.40 1.80
N LEU A 51 9.40 -2.96 0.55
CA LEU A 51 8.22 -3.32 -0.25
C LEU A 51 8.68 -3.94 -1.56
N GLU A 52 8.20 -5.14 -1.84
CA GLU A 52 8.45 -5.84 -3.08
C GLU A 52 7.14 -5.93 -3.89
N PRO A 53 7.01 -5.16 -4.98
CA PRO A 53 5.89 -5.31 -5.89
C PRO A 53 6.01 -6.61 -6.69
N VAL A 54 5.10 -7.56 -6.46
CA VAL A 54 4.95 -8.76 -7.30
C VAL A 54 4.29 -8.38 -8.64
N THR A 55 3.48 -7.32 -8.63
CA THR A 55 2.92 -6.67 -9.81
C THR A 55 3.30 -5.19 -9.85
N GLY A 56 3.27 -4.56 -11.03
CA GLY A 56 3.62 -3.13 -11.20
C GLY A 56 2.46 -2.22 -11.58
N ARG A 57 1.43 -2.04 -10.73
CA ARG A 57 0.32 -1.12 -11.02
C ARG A 57 0.65 0.33 -10.63
N THR A 58 -0.02 1.29 -11.27
CA THR A 58 0.17 2.72 -10.99
C THR A 58 -0.08 3.03 -9.52
N ASN A 59 0.88 3.70 -8.87
CA ASN A 59 0.85 4.05 -7.45
C ASN A 59 0.63 2.87 -6.47
N GLN A 60 0.84 1.62 -6.92
CA GLN A 60 0.47 0.42 -6.17
C GLN A 60 0.96 0.42 -4.72
N LEU A 61 2.27 0.62 -4.50
CA LEU A 61 2.87 0.57 -3.17
C LEU A 61 2.24 1.58 -2.23
N ARG A 62 2.01 2.80 -2.72
CA ARG A 62 1.40 3.89 -1.95
C ARG A 62 -0.06 3.59 -1.60
N ILE A 63 -0.83 3.13 -2.58
CA ILE A 63 -2.24 2.75 -2.42
C ILE A 63 -2.38 1.58 -1.45
N HIS A 64 -1.55 0.55 -1.57
CA HIS A 64 -1.53 -0.61 -0.68
C HIS A 64 -1.16 -0.23 0.75
N CYS A 65 -0.12 0.59 0.93
CA CYS A 65 0.26 1.09 2.25
C CYS A 65 -0.88 1.89 2.90
N ALA A 66 -1.52 2.79 2.16
CA ALA A 66 -2.67 3.56 2.64
C ALA A 66 -3.87 2.65 2.97
N HIS A 67 -4.20 1.70 2.10
CA HIS A 67 -5.27 0.72 2.30
C HIS A 67 -5.03 -0.17 3.53
N ALA A 68 -3.78 -0.53 3.79
CA ALA A 68 -3.37 -1.28 4.97
C ALA A 68 -3.36 -0.45 6.28
N GLY A 69 -3.74 0.83 6.24
CA GLY A 69 -3.75 1.74 7.39
C GLY A 69 -2.38 2.34 7.73
N HIS A 70 -1.41 2.23 6.84
CA HIS A 70 -0.01 2.62 7.05
C HIS A 70 0.54 3.43 5.88
N ALA A 71 -0.10 4.56 5.56
CA ALA A 71 0.31 5.42 4.45
C ALA A 71 1.80 5.83 4.52
N VAL A 72 2.41 5.97 3.35
CA VAL A 72 3.81 6.42 3.21
C VAL A 72 3.94 7.84 3.77
N VAL A 73 5.01 8.08 4.53
CA VAL A 73 5.25 9.39 5.15
C VAL A 73 5.44 10.45 4.06
N GLY A 74 4.70 11.56 4.16
CA GLY A 74 4.77 12.67 3.20
C GLY A 74 3.95 12.46 1.92
N ASP A 75 3.26 11.33 1.80
CA ASP A 75 2.36 11.06 0.69
C ASP A 75 1.10 11.94 0.77
N ARG A 76 0.68 12.49 -0.38
CA ARG A 76 -0.50 13.35 -0.55
C ARG A 76 -1.54 12.75 -1.50
N LEU A 77 -1.49 11.45 -1.75
CA LEU A 77 -2.44 10.73 -2.61
C LEU A 77 -3.88 11.15 -2.30
#